data_AF-A0A954C256-F1
#
_entry.id   AF-A0A954C256-F1
#
_cell.length_a   1.000
_cell.length_b   1.000
_cell.length_c   1.000
_cell.angle_alpha   90.00
_cell.angle_beta   90.00
_cell.angle_gamma   90.00
#
_symmetry.space_group_name_H-M   'P 1'
#
loop_
_entity.id
_entity.type
_entity.pdbx_description
1 polymer ?
#
loop_
_entity_poly.entity_id
_entity_poly.type
_entity_poly.pdbx_seq_one_letter_code
_entity_poly.pdbx_strand_id
1 'polypeptide(L)'
;MSIDQHSFEVLGTRIDVVRKDIKNLHVGVYPPDGRVRVAAPRHLDDSAVRLAVVTRMGWIRRQRANFERQERQSQREYVTGES
;
A
#
# COMPACT_ATOMS: atom_id res chain seq x y z
N MET A 1 4.71 8.38 20.62
CA MET A 1 3.54 8.29 19.71
C MET A 1 3.52 6.89 19.11
N SER A 2 2.63 6.02 19.59
CA SER A 2 2.50 4.65 19.06
C SER A 2 1.85 4.69 17.68
N ILE A 3 2.55 4.17 16.68
CA ILE A 3 1.98 3.86 15.37
C ILE A 3 1.28 2.51 15.51
N ASP A 4 -0.05 2.49 15.42
CA ASP A 4 -0.78 1.24 15.32
C ASP A 4 -0.57 0.70 13.90
N GLN A 5 0.24 -0.36 13.81
CA GLN A 5 0.54 -1.07 12.58
C GLN A 5 0.14 -2.52 12.75
N HIS A 6 -0.67 -3.02 11.82
CA HIS A 6 -1.05 -4.41 11.77
C HIS A 6 -1.17 -4.84 10.31
N SER A 7 -1.20 -6.15 10.07
CA SER A 7 -1.38 -6.70 8.72
C SER A 7 -2.51 -7.71 8.70
N PHE A 8 -3.24 -7.76 7.60
CA PHE A 8 -4.26 -8.77 7.35
C PHE A 8 -4.28 -9.20 5.90
N GLU A 9 -4.94 -10.32 5.62
CA GLU A 9 -5.09 -10.84 4.27
C GLU A 9 -6.46 -10.50 3.68
N VAL A 10 -6.48 -10.06 2.43
CA VAL A 10 -7.69 -9.86 1.63
C VAL A 10 -7.51 -10.55 0.29
N LEU A 11 -8.36 -11.55 -0.01
CA LEU A 11 -8.35 -12.26 -1.30
C LEU A 11 -6.94 -12.80 -1.67
N GLY A 12 -6.22 -13.37 -0.70
CA GLY A 12 -4.86 -13.89 -0.88
C GLY A 12 -3.76 -12.82 -1.01
N THR A 13 -4.09 -11.54 -0.72
CA THR A 13 -3.14 -10.44 -0.74
C THR A 13 -2.89 -9.92 0.68
N ARG A 14 -1.63 -9.93 1.12
CA ARG A 14 -1.23 -9.34 2.40
C ARG A 14 -1.26 -7.82 2.32
N ILE A 15 -1.98 -7.21 3.25
CA ILE A 15 -2.18 -5.76 3.37
C ILE A 15 -1.59 -5.30 4.69
N ASP A 16 -0.69 -4.33 4.63
CA ASP A 16 -0.12 -3.67 5.80
C ASP A 16 -0.88 -2.37 6.08
N VAL A 17 -1.54 -2.29 7.23
CA VAL A 17 -2.34 -1.14 7.63
C VAL A 17 -1.59 -0.33 8.67
N VAL A 18 -1.55 0.97 8.44
CA VAL A 18 -0.95 1.95 9.35
C VAL A 18 -1.98 2.99 9.71
N ARG A 19 -2.31 3.07 11.00
CA ARG A 19 -3.23 4.07 11.51
C ARG A 19 -2.51 5.39 11.75
N LYS A 20 -2.94 6.42 11.04
CA LYS A 20 -2.37 7.78 11.13
C LYS A 20 -3.48 8.81 11.34
N ASP A 21 -3.10 9.97 11.85
CA ASP A 21 -3.99 11.12 11.92
C ASP A 21 -4.06 11.78 10.53
N ILE A 22 -4.92 11.23 9.67
CA ILE A 22 -5.14 11.66 8.29
C ILE A 22 -6.64 11.71 8.01
N LYS A 23 -7.04 12.58 7.08
CA LYS A 23 -8.46 12.71 6.70
C LYS A 23 -8.93 11.59 5.78
N ASN A 24 -8.06 11.10 4.88
CA ASN A 24 -8.43 10.17 3.81
C ASN A 24 -7.60 8.89 3.87
N LEU A 25 -8.20 7.77 3.45
CA LEU A 25 -7.51 6.48 3.32
C LEU A 25 -6.71 6.43 2.01
N HIS A 26 -5.40 6.20 2.13
CA HIS A 26 -4.49 6.04 1.00
C HIS A 26 -4.02 4.60 0.86
N VAL A 27 -4.04 4.07 -0.36
CA VAL A 27 -3.53 2.72 -0.69
C VAL A 27 -2.33 2.89 -1.62
N GLY A 28 -1.21 2.29 -1.25
CA GLY A 28 0.00 2.24 -2.06
C GLY A 28 0.40 0.79 -2.33
N VAL A 29 0.86 0.52 -3.55
CA VAL A 29 1.48 -0.77 -3.91
C VAL A 29 2.96 -0.50 -4.17
N TYR A 30 3.83 -1.19 -3.43
CA TYR A 30 5.26 -0.96 -3.47
C TYR A 30 5.99 -2.13 -4.14
N PRO A 31 6.92 -1.88 -5.08
CA PRO A 31 7.84 -2.89 -5.56
C PRO A 31 8.79 -3.34 -4.42
N PRO A 32 9.45 -4.51 -4.51
CA PRO A 32 9.48 -5.48 -5.62
C PRO A 32 8.41 -6.58 -5.57
N ASP A 33 7.81 -6.83 -4.41
CA ASP A 33 6.86 -7.95 -4.17
C ASP A 33 5.38 -7.52 -4.35
N GLY A 34 5.15 -6.27 -4.77
CA GLY A 34 3.81 -5.70 -4.86
C GLY A 34 3.15 -5.53 -3.50
N ARG A 35 3.93 -5.26 -2.45
CA ARG A 35 3.44 -5.10 -1.07
C ARG A 35 2.42 -3.98 -1.02
N VAL A 36 1.24 -4.27 -0.49
CA VAL A 36 0.16 -3.29 -0.38
C VAL A 36 0.21 -2.68 1.00
N ARG A 37 0.32 -1.35 1.07
CA ARG A 37 0.23 -0.59 2.31
C ARG A 37 -0.99 0.31 2.27
N VAL A 38 -1.72 0.37 3.38
CA VAL A 38 -2.87 1.23 3.56
C VAL A 38 -2.61 2.16 4.73
N ALA A 39 -2.59 3.45 4.45
CA ALA A 39 -2.65 4.46 5.49
C ALA A 39 -4.12 4.76 5.74
N ALA A 40 -4.60 4.43 6.94
CA ALA A 40 -5.98 4.63 7.33
C ALA A 40 -6.09 5.64 8.49
N PRO A 41 -7.15 6.47 8.52
CA PRO A 41 -7.46 7.28 9.68
C PRO A 41 -7.64 6.44 10.96
N ARG A 42 -7.33 7.02 12.12
CA ARG A 42 -7.55 6.36 13.43
C ARG A 42 -9.01 6.11 13.76
N HIS A 43 -9.92 6.95 13.24
CA HIS A 43 -11.36 6.84 13.47
C HIS A 43 -12.08 5.83 12.56
N LEU A 44 -11.36 5.24 11.60
CA LEU A 44 -11.95 4.35 10.61
C LEU A 44 -11.85 2.89 11.09
N ASP A 45 -12.89 2.08 10.95
CA ASP A 45 -12.81 0.67 11.34
C ASP A 45 -12.07 -0.22 10.34
N ASP A 46 -11.52 -1.35 10.78
CA ASP A 46 -10.84 -2.31 9.92
C ASP A 46 -11.77 -2.90 8.84
N SER A 47 -13.06 -3.04 9.14
CA SER A 47 -14.08 -3.46 8.16
C SER A 47 -14.19 -2.45 7.00
N ALA A 48 -14.13 -1.16 7.29
CA ALA A 48 -14.15 -0.11 6.28
C ALA A 48 -12.85 -0.08 5.48
N VAL A 49 -11.70 -0.32 6.13
CA VAL A 49 -10.41 -0.48 5.44
C VAL A 49 -10.46 -1.68 4.49
N ARG A 50 -10.98 -2.84 4.94
CA ARG A 50 -11.13 -4.04 4.10
C ARG A 50 -12.02 -3.77 2.89
N LEU A 51 -13.16 -3.11 3.07
CA LEU A 51 -14.05 -2.75 1.96
C LEU A 51 -13.35 -1.80 0.96
N ALA A 52 -12.63 -0.80 1.46
CA ALA A 52 -11.84 0.10 0.62
C ALA A 52 -10.73 -0.64 -0.17
N VAL A 53 -10.12 -1.67 0.42
CA VAL A 53 -9.16 -2.53 -0.28
C VAL A 53 -9.86 -3.35 -1.36
N VAL A 54 -10.96 -4.05 -1.02
CA VAL A 54 -11.73 -4.89 -1.96
C VAL A 54 -12.16 -4.10 -3.18
N THR A 55 -12.74 -2.91 -2.99
CA THR A 55 -13.15 -2.02 -4.08
C THR A 55 -11.98 -1.56 -4.96
N ARG A 56 -10.77 -1.47 -4.40
CA ARG A 56 -9.54 -1.08 -5.10
C ARG A 56 -8.73 -2.28 -5.61
N MET A 57 -9.19 -3.52 -5.45
CA MET A 57 -8.45 -4.72 -5.87
C MET A 57 -8.14 -4.75 -7.36
N GLY A 58 -9.05 -4.25 -8.20
CA GLY A 58 -8.77 -4.13 -9.64
C GLY A 58 -7.58 -3.23 -9.93
N TRP A 59 -7.48 -2.08 -9.25
CA TRP A 59 -6.35 -1.17 -9.35
C TRP A 59 -5.07 -1.78 -8.76
N ILE A 60 -5.15 -2.46 -7.61
CA ILE A 60 -4.00 -3.14 -6.97
C ILE A 60 -3.41 -4.20 -7.90
N ARG A 61 -4.27 -5.04 -8.50
CA ARG A 61 -3.85 -6.07 -9.47
C ARG A 61 -3.20 -5.45 -10.70
N ARG A 62 -3.76 -4.35 -11.22
CA ARG A 62 -3.16 -3.63 -12.36
C ARG A 62 -1.81 -3.03 -12.01
N GLN A 63 -1.64 -2.48 -10.80
CA GLN A 63 -0.36 -1.98 -10.32
C GLN A 63 0.68 -3.09 -10.19
N ARG A 64 0.31 -4.23 -9.58
CA ARG A 64 1.17 -5.41 -9.50
C ARG A 64 1.62 -5.89 -10.89
N ALA A 65 0.66 -6.10 -11.80
CA ALA A 65 0.96 -6.52 -13.17
C ALA A 65 1.82 -5.49 -13.94
N ASN A 66 1.65 -4.19 -13.66
CA ASN A 66 2.49 -3.15 -14.24
C ASN A 66 3.93 -3.23 -13.72
N PHE A 67 4.11 -3.48 -12.42
CA PHE A 67 5.45 -3.70 -11.84
C PHE A 67 6.10 -5.01 -12.31
N GLU A 68 5.31 -6.07 -12.55
CA GLU A 68 5.81 -7.32 -13.12
C GLU A 68 6.20 -7.18 -14.60
N ARG A 69 5.48 -6.34 -15.36
CA ARG A 69 5.78 -6.04 -16.77
C ARG A 69 6.87 -5.00 -16.97
N GLN A 70 7.12 -4.15 -15.97
CA GLN A 70 8.30 -3.29 -15.97
C GLN A 70 9.50 -4.17 -15.66
N GLU A 71 10.17 -4.65 -16.71
CA GLU A 71 11.49 -5.26 -16.61
C GLU A 71 12.35 -4.39 -15.71
N ARG A 72 12.82 -5.00 -14.62
CA ARG A 72 13.46 -4.36 -13.49
C ARG A 72 14.44 -3.28 -13.96
N GLN A 73 14.08 -2.01 -13.82
CA GLN A 73 15.10 -1.01 -13.58
C GLN A 73 15.66 -1.33 -12.19
N SER A 74 16.82 -2.00 -12.23
CA SER A 74 17.75 -2.24 -11.14
C SER A 74 17.79 -1.07 -10.16
N GLN A 75 18.04 -1.40 -8.89
CA GLN A 75 18.30 -0.51 -7.75
C GLN A 75 18.36 0.97 -8.13
N ARG A 76 17.38 1.76 -7.67
CA ARG A 76 17.48 3.22 -7.73
C ARG A 76 18.72 3.63 -6.95
N GLU A 77 19.81 3.90 -7.66
CA GLU A 77 20.84 4.81 -7.17
C GLU A 77 20.12 6.12 -6.85
N TYR A 78 20.11 6.47 -5.57
CA TYR A 78 19.74 7.78 -5.09
C TYR A 78 20.72 8.79 -5.71
N VAL A 79 20.35 9.43 -6.81
CA VAL A 79 20.95 10.71 -7.18
C VAL A 79 20.20 11.80 -6.42
N THR A 80 20.65 12.05 -5.19
CA THR A 80 20.42 13.34 -4.52
C THR A 80 21.10 14.40 -5.38
N GLY A 81 20.30 15.08 -6.21
CA GLY A 81 20.68 16.34 -6.79
C GLY A 81 20.65 17.40 -5.69
N GLU A 82 21.80 17.65 -5.08
CA GLU A 82 22.04 18.82 -4.24
C GLU A 82 22.77 19.85 -5.12
N SER A 83 22.18 21.04 -5.28
CA SER A 83 22.86 22.27 -5.67
C SER A 83 22.69 23.29 -4.56
#